data_AF-A0A3E5ENM8-F1
#
_entry.id   AF-A0A3E5ENM8-F1
#
_cell.length_a   1.000
_cell.length_b   1.000
_cell.length_c   1.000
_cell.angle_alpha   90.00
_cell.angle_beta   90.00
_cell.angle_gamma   90.00
#
_symmetry.space_group_name_H-M   'P 1'
#
loop_
_entity.id
_entity.type
_entity.pdbx_description
1 polymer ?
#
loop_
_entity_poly.entity_id
_entity_poly.type
_entity_poly.pdbx_seq_one_letter_code
_entity_poly.pdbx_strand_id
1 'polypeptide(L)' 'MEMDYKHCRCGCGGIIGQYSKTSGFICEKCNKKYQLSELKFDWIASNEKTGWLFPMLKKEDAK' A
#
# COMPACT_ATOMS: atom_id res chain seq x y z
N MET A 1 -3.59 19.81 9.80
CA MET A 1 -4.33 18.54 9.63
C MET A 1 -3.30 17.46 9.33
N GLU A 2 -2.89 16.70 10.33
CA GLU A 2 -2.17 15.45 10.08
C GLU A 2 -3.14 14.54 9.33
N MET A 3 -2.86 14.24 8.07
CA MET A 3 -3.63 13.22 7.39
C MET A 3 -3.13 11.86 7.88
N ASP A 4 -3.91 11.24 8.76
CA ASP A 4 -3.64 9.92 9.30
C ASP A 4 -3.82 8.83 8.23
N TYR A 5 -2.80 8.59 7.42
CA TYR A 5 -2.78 7.47 6.48
C TYR A 5 -2.03 6.26 7.06
N LYS A 6 -2.54 5.05 6.80
CA LYS A 6 -1.88 3.78 7.11
C LYS A 6 -1.57 3.03 5.83
N HIS A 7 -0.44 2.33 5.80
CA HIS A 7 -0.12 1.41 4.72
C HIS A 7 -1.14 0.26 4.65
N CYS A 8 -1.55 -0.12 3.46
CA CYS A 8 -2.26 -1.38 3.24
C CYS A 8 -1.38 -2.55 3.68
N ARG A 9 -1.96 -3.44 4.48
CA ARG A 9 -1.28 -4.64 4.96
C ARG A 9 -1.88 -5.89 4.35
N CYS A 10 -1.01 -6.84 4.03
CA CYS A 10 -1.39 -8.20 3.71
C CYS A 10 -1.93 -8.88 4.98
N GLY A 11 -2.76 -9.93 4.83
CA GLY A 11 -3.21 -10.76 5.95
C GLY A 11 -2.07 -11.38 6.77
N CYS A 12 -0.85 -11.49 6.22
CA CYS A 12 0.35 -11.91 6.96
C CYS A 12 1.02 -10.78 7.78
N GLY A 13 0.47 -9.57 7.74
CA GLY A 13 0.96 -8.39 8.45
C GLY A 13 2.09 -7.62 7.76
N GLY A 14 2.53 -8.03 6.56
CA GLY A 14 3.52 -7.28 5.77
C GLY A 14 2.90 -6.10 5.01
N ILE A 15 3.70 -5.08 4.74
CA ILE A 15 3.30 -3.92 3.92
C ILE A 15 3.18 -4.36 2.46
N ILE A 16 2.14 -3.86 1.81
CA ILE A 16 1.93 -4.02 0.38
C ILE A 16 2.54 -2.81 -0.33
N GLY A 17 3.38 -3.04 -1.33
CA GLY A 17 4.01 -1.98 -2.10
C GLY A 17 4.37 -2.43 -3.51
N GLN A 18 4.69 -1.48 -4.37
CA GLN A 18 5.06 -1.72 -5.76
C GLN A 18 6.31 -0.91 -6.08
N TYR A 19 7.35 -1.56 -6.59
CA TYR A 19 8.56 -0.87 -7.05
C TYR A 19 8.51 -0.54 -8.55
N SER A 20 7.88 -1.39 -9.37
CA SER A 20 7.82 -1.22 -10.82
C SER A 20 6.38 -1.17 -11.30
N LYS A 21 6.08 -0.28 -12.26
CA LYS A 21 4.75 -0.15 -12.89
C LYS A 21 4.29 -1.42 -13.61
N THR A 22 5.24 -2.27 -14.03
CA THR A 22 4.95 -3.56 -14.70
C THR A 22 4.66 -4.70 -13.73
N SER A 23 5.08 -4.56 -12.48
CA SER A 23 4.86 -5.57 -11.44
C SER A 23 3.63 -5.16 -10.64
N GLY A 24 2.64 -6.03 -10.42
CA GLY A 24 1.55 -5.73 -9.49
C GLY A 24 2.05 -5.39 -8.08
N PHE A 25 1.17 -4.99 -7.18
CA PHE A 25 1.55 -4.76 -5.78
C PHE A 25 1.96 -6.06 -5.12
N ILE A 26 3.00 -6.03 -4.28
CA ILE A 26 3.57 -7.22 -3.65
C ILE A 26 3.65 -6.98 -2.14
N CYS A 27 3.31 -8.01 -1.37
CA CYS A 27 3.61 -8.01 0.06
C CYS A 27 5.09 -8.27 0.30
N GLU A 28 5.76 -7.41 1.06
CA GLU A 28 7.17 -7.54 1.41
C GLU A 28 7.53 -8.82 2.20
N LYS A 29 6.55 -9.44 2.89
CA LYS A 29 6.78 -10.62 3.73
C LYS A 29 6.54 -11.94 3.01
N CYS A 30 5.37 -12.10 2.39
CA CYS A 30 4.97 -13.38 1.78
C CYS A 30 5.08 -13.37 0.25
N ASN A 31 5.54 -12.26 -0.35
CA ASN A 31 5.64 -12.08 -1.80
C ASN A 31 4.33 -12.32 -2.57
N LYS A 32 3.18 -12.30 -1.87
CA LYS A 32 1.87 -12.39 -2.51
C LYS A 32 1.66 -11.17 -3.38
N LYS A 33 1.29 -11.41 -4.64
CA LYS A 33 0.96 -10.38 -5.62
C LYS A 33 -0.52 -10.02 -5.48
N TYR A 34 -0.81 -8.74 -5.69
CA TYR A 34 -2.13 -8.13 -5.64
C TYR A 34 -2.31 -7.27 -6.89
N GLN A 35 -3.45 -7.40 -7.53
CA GLN A 35 -3.91 -6.45 -8.53
C GLN A 35 -4.43 -5.19 -7.85
N LEU A 36 -4.37 -4.05 -8.56
CA LEU A 36 -4.89 -2.78 -8.05
C LEU A 36 -6.37 -2.90 -7.66
N SER A 37 -7.16 -3.64 -8.44
CA SER A 37 -8.59 -3.88 -8.21
C SER A 37 -8.90 -4.74 -6.98
N GLU A 38 -7.95 -5.55 -6.50
CA GLU A 38 -8.11 -6.38 -5.30
C GLU A 38 -7.83 -5.60 -4.02
N LEU A 39 -7.14 -4.48 -4.12
CA LEU A 39 -6.76 -3.65 -2.98
C LEU A 39 -7.79 -2.56 -2.76
N LYS A 40 -8.30 -2.48 -1.53
CA LYS A 40 -9.02 -1.30 -1.05
C LYS A 40 -7.99 -0.33 -0.50
N PHE A 41 -7.88 0.84 -1.11
CA PHE A 41 -7.01 1.94 -0.67
C PHE A 41 -7.64 3.26 -1.11
N ASP A 42 -7.31 4.34 -0.40
CA ASP A 42 -7.80 5.69 -0.67
C ASP A 42 -6.81 6.48 -1.53
N TRP A 43 -5.51 6.22 -1.35
CA TRP A 43 -4.43 6.99 -1.94
C TRP A 43 -3.23 6.11 -2.26
N ILE A 44 -2.43 6.48 -3.26
CA ILE A 44 -1.12 5.85 -3.53
C ILE A 44 -0.03 6.85 -3.17
N ALA A 45 0.74 6.53 -2.12
CA ALA A 45 1.91 7.32 -1.76
C ALA A 45 3.13 6.87 -2.58
N SER A 46 3.77 7.81 -3.27
CA SER A 46 5.04 7.57 -3.96
C SER A 46 6.21 8.02 -3.10
N ASN A 47 7.19 7.14 -2.90
CA ASN A 47 8.47 7.48 -2.31
C ASN A 47 9.47 7.80 -3.43
N GLU A 48 9.65 9.09 -3.72
CA GLU A 48 10.51 9.56 -4.82
C GLU A 48 11.98 9.16 -4.65
N LYS A 49 12.46 8.95 -3.42
CA LYS A 49 13.86 8.51 -3.17
C LYS A 49 14.11 7.08 -3.61
N THR A 50 13.09 6.23 -3.51
CA THR A 50 13.24 4.79 -3.72
C THR A 50 12.40 4.28 -4.89
N GLY A 51 11.55 5.10 -5.50
CA GLY A 51 10.64 4.70 -6.58
C GLY A 51 9.46 3.82 -6.12
N TRP A 52 9.35 3.52 -4.82
CA TRP A 52 8.27 2.68 -4.32
C TRP A 52 6.93 3.41 -4.27
N LEU A 53 5.87 2.67 -4.60
CA LEU A 53 4.48 3.08 -4.50
C LEU A 53 3.80 2.24 -3.41
N PHE A 54 3.10 2.91 -2.50
CA PHE A 54 2.40 2.28 -1.39
C PHE A 54 0.92 2.61 -1.45
N PRO A 55 0.02 1.62 -1.50
CA PRO A 55 -1.40 1.85 -1.30
C PRO A 55 -1.63 2.20 0.17
N MET A 56 -2.32 3.31 0.39
CA MET A 56 -2.58 3.91 1.68
C MET A 56 -4.09 3.95 1.92
N LEU A 57 -4.50 3.60 3.14
CA LEU A 57 -5.85 3.75 3.66
C LEU A 57 -5.90 4.96 4.57
N LYS A 58 -6.95 5.76 4.46
CA LYS A 58 -7.27 6.75 5.50
C LYS A 58 -7.57 5.98 6.78
N LYS A 59 -7.01 6.42 7.91
CA LYS A 59 -7.65 6.12 9.18
C LYS A 59 -8.96 6.88 9.12
N GLU A 60 -10.07 6.18 8.93
CA GLU A 60 -11.34 6.76 9.36
C GLU A 60 -11.15 7.11 10.84
N ASP A 61 -11.38 8.38 11.19
CA ASP A 61 -11.52 8.80 12.57
C ASP A 61 -12.48 7.83 13.22
N ALA A 62 -11.95 6.95 14.07
CA ALA A 62 -12.74 6.05 14.88
C ALA A 62 -13.55 6.96 15.82
N LYS A 63 -14.78 7.25 15.40
CA LYS A 63 -15.72 8.07 16.15
C LYS A 63 -16.33 7.26 17.28
#